data_AF-A0A956X7Q6-F1
#
_entry.id   AF-A0A956X7Q6-F1
#
_cell.length_a   1.000
_cell.length_b   1.000
_cell.length_c   1.000
_cell.angle_alpha   90.00
_cell.angle_beta   90.00
_cell.angle_gamma   90.00
#
_symmetry.space_group_name_H-M   'P 1'
#
loop_
_entity.id
_entity.type
_entity.pdbx_description
1 polymer ?
#
loop_
_entity_poly.entity_id
_entity_poly.type
_entity_poly.pdbx_seq_one_letter_code
_entity_poly.pdbx_strand_id
1 'polypeptide(L)'
;MSNKTMTFTARSQDNPEKMATFTLQNGSISMQLADALVSLVKQAFNVLDDDGDKKTLQKWLETNDMSAQPETEPIPVQDFEANLEDDSFQTIAWLREGGLRLAPVMLNWHHVDNPTGAEAFVEELQKRQKTASKHRKFPSIFDHWIAWFVAAAVLIALPVVFICRWQAKA
;
A
#
# COMPACT_ATOMS: atom_id res chain seq x y z
N MET A 1 -12.19 13.93 -14.30
CA MET A 1 -11.92 13.63 -12.89
C MET A 1 -11.15 14.80 -12.31
N SER A 2 -11.55 15.36 -11.17
CA SER A 2 -10.89 16.55 -10.62
C SER A 2 -9.48 16.17 -10.14
N ASN A 3 -8.45 16.69 -10.82
CA ASN A 3 -7.03 16.60 -10.45
C ASN A 3 -6.73 17.47 -9.21
N LYS A 4 -7.49 17.30 -8.14
CA LYS A 4 -7.35 18.11 -6.94
C LYS A 4 -6.21 17.54 -6.10
N THR A 5 -5.10 18.26 -6.02
CA THR A 5 -4.06 17.98 -5.04
C THR A 5 -4.58 18.37 -3.65
N MET A 6 -4.40 17.48 -2.67
CA MET A 6 -4.67 17.78 -1.26
C MET A 6 -3.42 17.47 -0.46
N THR A 7 -3.00 18.42 0.37
CA THR A 7 -1.84 18.26 1.24
C THR A 7 -2.28 18.39 2.68
N PHE A 8 -1.79 17.48 3.53
CA PHE A 8 -2.06 17.46 4.96
C PHE A 8 -0.76 17.17 5.70
N THR A 9 -0.45 17.96 6.73
CA THR A 9 0.70 17.71 7.59
C THR A 9 0.20 17.22 8.93
N ALA A 10 0.58 16.00 9.31
CA ALA A 10 0.39 15.48 10.65
C ALA A 10 1.62 15.82 11.48
N ARG A 11 1.45 16.58 12.56
CA ARG A 11 2.51 16.84 13.54
C ARG A 11 2.03 16.40 14.92
N SER A 12 2.89 15.72 15.67
CA SER A 12 2.57 15.34 17.04
C SER A 12 2.57 16.55 17.96
N GLN A 13 1.53 16.69 18.79
CA GLN A 13 1.50 17.71 19.86
C GLN A 13 2.57 17.43 20.93
N ASP A 14 2.81 16.16 21.25
CA ASP A 14 3.76 15.71 22.27
C ASP A 14 5.22 15.86 21.81
N ASN A 15 5.48 15.72 20.51
CA ASN A 15 6.81 15.88 19.93
C ASN A 15 6.73 16.54 18.55
N PRO A 16 6.89 17.87 18.45
CA PRO A 16 6.77 18.62 17.19
C PRO A 16 7.74 18.18 16.09
N GLU A 17 8.85 17.52 16.42
CA GLU A 17 9.80 16.97 15.44
C GLU A 17 9.24 15.73 14.72
N LYS A 18 8.25 15.06 15.31
CA LYS A 18 7.51 13.97 14.67
C LYS A 18 6.41 14.54 13.78
N MET A 19 6.80 14.96 12.58
CA MET A 19 5.87 15.41 11.56
C MET A 19 6.03 14.67 10.24
N ALA A 20 4.91 14.44 9.55
CA ALA A 20 4.85 13.93 8.19
C ALA A 20 3.88 14.76 7.35
N THR A 21 4.28 15.10 6.13
CA THR A 21 3.42 15.76 5.16
C THR A 21 2.97 14.77 4.10
N PHE A 22 1.67 14.60 3.99
CA PHE A 22 1.00 13.73 3.03
C PHE A 22 0.46 14.55 1.87
N THR A 23 0.81 14.17 0.65
CA THR A 23 0.31 14.81 -0.57
C THR A 23 -0.43 13.81 -1.42
N LEU A 24 -1.73 14.04 -1.59
CA LEU A 24 -2.65 13.19 -2.33
C LEU A 24 -2.85 13.76 -3.75
N GLN A 25 -2.30 13.10 -4.75
CA GLN A 25 -2.33 13.54 -6.14
C GLN A 25 -2.62 12.38 -7.10
N ASN A 26 -3.55 12.58 -8.03
CA ASN A 26 -3.81 11.66 -9.16
C ASN A 26 -4.03 10.17 -8.79
N GLY A 27 -4.58 9.88 -7.62
CA GLY A 27 -4.80 8.50 -7.17
C GLY A 27 -3.58 7.84 -6.53
N SER A 28 -2.54 8.61 -6.26
CA SER A 28 -1.40 8.23 -5.44
C SER A 28 -1.23 9.21 -4.27
N ILE A 29 -0.44 8.79 -3.30
CA ILE A 29 -0.04 9.58 -2.14
C ILE A 29 1.48 9.57 -2.05
N SER A 30 2.10 10.74 -1.94
CA SER A 30 3.50 10.86 -1.51
C SER A 30 3.54 11.33 -0.07
N MET A 31 4.62 10.98 0.63
CA MET A 31 4.83 11.33 2.03
C MET A 31 6.22 11.93 2.18
N GLN A 32 6.29 13.03 2.89
CA GLN A 32 7.54 13.67 3.29
C GLN A 32 7.67 13.49 4.80
N LEU A 33 8.70 12.77 5.22
CA LEU A 33 8.94 12.46 6.61
C LEU A 33 9.99 13.43 7.18
N ALA A 34 9.75 13.94 8.38
CA ALA A 34 10.80 14.62 9.13
C ALA A 34 11.90 13.63 9.55
N ASP A 35 13.12 14.13 9.72
CA ASP A 35 14.33 13.34 10.04
C ASP A 35 14.15 12.41 11.26
N ALA A 36 13.40 12.87 12.26
CA ALA A 36 13.08 12.09 13.45
C ALA A 36 12.27 10.82 13.10
N LEU A 37 11.29 10.93 12.20
CA LEU A 37 10.51 9.78 11.73
C LEU A 37 11.31 8.88 10.79
N VAL A 38 12.11 9.47 9.90
CA VAL A 38 12.98 8.70 8.98
C VAL A 38 13.91 7.78 9.78
N SER A 39 14.49 8.29 10.85
CA SER A 39 15.39 7.53 11.72
C SER A 39 14.68 6.38 12.44
N LEU A 40 13.45 6.61 12.92
CA LEU A 40 12.62 5.57 13.54
C LEU A 40 12.25 4.47 12.55
N VAL A 41 11.87 4.84 11.32
CA VAL A 41 11.56 3.87 10.26
C VAL A 41 12.82 3.06 9.92
N LYS A 42 13.98 3.70 9.71
CA LYS A 42 15.24 2.98 9.46
C LYS A 42 15.59 2.00 10.59
N GLN A 43 15.40 2.42 11.84
CA GLN A 43 15.69 1.57 12.99
C GLN A 43 14.74 0.37 13.09
N ALA A 44 13.43 0.56 12.84
CA ALA A 44 12.44 -0.51 12.90
C ALA A 44 12.73 -1.61 11.86
N PHE A 45 13.16 -1.23 10.66
CA PHE A 45 13.47 -2.20 9.60
C PHE A 45 14.85 -2.84 9.71
N ASN A 46 15.81 -2.21 10.40
CA ASN A 46 17.11 -2.85 10.67
C ASN A 46 16.98 -4.12 11.51
N VAL A 47 15.89 -4.27 12.27
CA VAL A 47 15.58 -5.46 13.08
C VAL A 47 15.02 -6.61 12.23
N LEU A 48 14.52 -6.35 11.01
CA LEU A 48 14.09 -7.41 10.11
C LEU A 48 15.32 -8.13 9.53
N ASP A 49 15.31 -9.46 9.50
CA ASP A 49 16.44 -10.27 9.00
C ASP A 49 16.45 -10.43 7.46
N ASP A 50 15.45 -9.88 6.75
CA ASP A 50 15.36 -9.97 5.30
C ASP A 50 16.08 -8.82 4.59
N ASP A 51 17.16 -9.15 3.87
CA ASP A 51 17.94 -8.21 3.06
C ASP A 51 17.15 -7.60 1.90
N GLY A 52 16.09 -8.26 1.42
CA GLY A 52 15.21 -7.75 0.37
C GLY A 52 14.41 -6.54 0.83
N ASP A 53 13.74 -6.67 1.98
CA ASP A 53 12.91 -5.61 2.55
C ASP A 53 13.72 -4.35 2.89
N LYS A 54 14.96 -4.52 3.37
CA LYS A 54 15.88 -3.42 3.68
C LYS A 54 16.22 -2.59 2.45
N LYS A 55 16.54 -3.25 1.32
CA LYS A 55 16.88 -2.56 0.07
C LYS A 55 15.69 -1.80 -0.50
N THR A 56 14.50 -2.40 -0.44
CA THR A 56 13.27 -1.78 -0.93
C THR A 56 12.90 -0.55 -0.08
N LEU A 57 13.06 -0.62 1.24
CA LEU A 57 12.89 0.55 2.11
C LEU A 57 13.93 1.64 1.83
N GLN A 58 15.21 1.26 1.71
CA GLN A 58 16.28 2.20 1.46
C GLN A 58 16.01 2.98 0.18
N LYS A 59 15.64 2.28 -0.90
CA LYS A 59 15.23 2.90 -2.16
C LYS A 59 14.02 3.84 -2.00
N TRP A 60 13.03 3.44 -1.20
CA TRP A 60 11.83 4.23 -0.92
C TRP A 60 12.12 5.51 -0.11
N LEU A 61 13.12 5.49 0.77
CA LEU A 61 13.55 6.64 1.57
C LEU A 61 14.56 7.56 0.87
N GLU A 62 15.35 7.02 -0.06
CA GLU A 62 16.43 7.73 -0.77
C GLU A 62 15.96 8.43 -2.05
N THR A 63 14.67 8.38 -2.40
CA THR A 63 14.21 8.74 -3.76
C THR A 63 14.27 10.23 -4.13
N ASN A 64 14.88 11.13 -3.35
CA ASN A 64 15.04 12.53 -3.77
C ASN A 64 16.33 13.18 -3.23
N ASP A 65 17.39 13.15 -4.05
CA ASP A 65 18.70 13.78 -3.79
C ASP A 65 18.74 15.31 -4.01
N MET A 66 17.60 15.97 -4.27
CA MET A 66 17.58 17.41 -4.63
C MET A 66 16.73 18.33 -3.75
N SER A 67 15.97 17.81 -2.78
CA SER A 67 15.25 18.60 -1.78
C SER A 67 15.67 18.20 -0.37
N ALA A 68 15.79 19.17 0.53
CA ALA A 68 16.30 18.99 1.89
C ALA A 68 15.44 18.09 2.82
N GLN A 69 14.42 17.40 2.28
CA GLN A 69 13.57 16.45 3.01
C GLN A 69 13.30 15.23 2.12
N PRO A 70 13.43 14.01 2.67
CA PRO A 70 13.17 12.78 1.92
C PRO A 70 11.68 12.68 1.60
N GLU A 71 11.37 12.74 0.31
CA GLU A 71 10.03 12.46 -0.23
C GLU A 71 10.00 11.03 -0.78
N THR A 72 9.00 10.28 -0.33
CA THR A 72 8.83 8.87 -0.66
C THR A 72 8.29 8.69 -2.07
N GLU A 73 8.58 7.54 -2.71
CA GLU A 73 7.91 7.17 -3.97
C GLU A 73 6.37 7.25 -3.84
N PRO A 74 5.65 7.72 -4.89
CA PRO A 74 4.20 7.79 -4.87
C PRO A 74 3.55 6.41 -4.68
N ILE A 75 2.81 6.24 -3.59
CA ILE A 75 2.11 5.01 -3.25
C ILE A 75 0.68 5.09 -3.80
N PRO A 76 0.13 4.04 -4.43
CA PRO A 76 -1.28 4.04 -4.82
C PRO A 76 -2.19 4.24 -3.60
N VAL A 77 -3.27 5.02 -3.70
CA VAL A 77 -4.19 5.26 -2.57
C VAL A 77 -4.83 4.00 -2.00
N GLN A 78 -4.82 2.89 -2.75
CA GLN A 78 -5.34 1.58 -2.34
C GLN A 78 -4.40 0.83 -1.39
N ASP A 79 -3.15 1.28 -1.31
CA ASP A 79 -2.08 0.70 -0.50
C ASP A 79 -1.70 1.61 0.66
N PHE A 80 -2.52 2.64 0.90
CA PHE A 80 -2.34 3.57 1.98
C PHE A 80 -3.65 3.65 2.76
N GLU A 81 -3.59 3.42 4.07
CA GLU A 81 -4.71 3.50 4.98
C GLU A 81 -4.44 4.59 6.00
N ALA A 82 -5.47 5.34 6.37
CA ALA A 82 -5.40 6.33 7.42
C ALA A 82 -6.67 6.26 8.28
N ASN A 83 -6.49 6.39 9.59
CA ASN A 83 -7.56 6.43 10.57
C ASN A 83 -7.32 7.55 11.58
N LEU A 84 -8.40 8.10 12.11
CA LEU A 84 -8.40 9.07 13.20
C LEU A 84 -9.36 8.57 14.28
N GLU A 85 -8.87 8.42 15.51
CA GLU A 85 -9.64 7.98 16.68
C GLU A 85 -9.23 8.83 17.88
N ASP A 86 -10.17 9.56 18.50
CA ASP A 86 -9.93 10.39 19.69
C ASP A 86 -8.65 11.25 19.60
N ASP A 87 -8.48 11.99 18.49
CA ASP A 87 -7.30 12.80 18.13
C ASP A 87 -5.99 12.02 17.84
N SER A 88 -6.02 10.69 17.96
CA SER A 88 -4.94 9.81 17.53
C SER A 88 -5.04 9.54 16.04
N PHE A 89 -4.01 9.96 15.30
CA PHE A 89 -3.92 9.75 13.86
C PHE A 89 -2.97 8.59 13.55
N GLN A 90 -3.44 7.60 12.80
CA GLN A 90 -2.65 6.44 12.39
C GLN A 90 -2.64 6.31 10.87
N THR A 91 -1.48 6.00 10.30
CA THR A 91 -1.34 5.68 8.88
C THR A 91 -0.61 4.37 8.66
N ILE A 92 -1.03 3.61 7.66
CA ILE A 92 -0.40 2.36 7.23
C ILE A 92 -0.12 2.48 5.74
N ALA A 93 1.15 2.39 5.35
CA ALA A 93 1.57 2.39 3.96
C ALA A 93 2.17 1.03 3.58
N TRP A 94 1.64 0.39 2.54
CA TRP A 94 2.15 -0.89 2.05
C TRP A 94 3.20 -0.67 0.97
N LEU A 95 4.44 -1.11 1.24
CA LEU A 95 5.50 -1.13 0.24
C LEU A 95 5.27 -2.27 -0.74
N ARG A 96 5.54 -2.01 -2.03
CA ARG A 96 5.41 -3.01 -3.09
C ARG A 96 6.71 -3.20 -3.85
N GLU A 97 6.96 -4.45 -4.23
CA GLU A 97 7.97 -4.81 -5.23
C GLU A 97 7.36 -5.82 -6.20
N GLY A 98 7.55 -5.62 -7.51
CA GLY A 98 6.95 -6.48 -8.53
C GLY A 98 5.42 -6.57 -8.49
N GLY A 99 4.74 -5.61 -7.84
CA GLY A 99 3.29 -5.60 -7.66
C GLY A 99 2.78 -6.41 -6.46
N LEU A 100 3.64 -7.05 -5.66
CA LEU A 100 3.26 -7.73 -4.41
C LEU A 100 3.42 -6.78 -3.22
N ARG A 101 2.56 -6.91 -2.20
CA ARG A 101 2.70 -6.18 -0.93
C ARG A 101 3.76 -6.91 -0.09
N LEU A 102 4.80 -6.20 0.33
CA LEU A 102 5.90 -6.77 1.12
C LEU A 102 5.72 -6.43 2.60
N ALA A 103 5.98 -5.17 2.95
CA ALA A 103 6.01 -4.73 4.34
C ALA A 103 5.07 -3.52 4.57
N PRO A 104 4.31 -3.51 5.68
CA PRO A 104 3.57 -2.34 6.11
C PRO A 104 4.47 -1.38 6.90
N VAL A 105 4.45 -0.10 6.56
CA VAL A 105 5.03 1.00 7.34
C VAL A 105 3.91 1.66 8.11
N MET A 106 3.93 1.54 9.44
CA MET A 106 2.93 2.13 10.32
C MET A 106 3.50 3.37 11.01
N LEU A 107 2.78 4.48 10.93
CA LEU A 107 3.08 5.70 11.67
C LEU A 107 1.89 6.03 12.56
N ASN A 108 2.17 6.39 13.81
CA ASN A 108 1.15 6.69 14.79
C ASN A 108 1.48 8.01 15.50
N TRP A 109 0.50 8.88 15.57
CA TRP A 109 0.49 10.13 16.31
C TRP A 109 -0.59 10.04 17.38
N HIS A 110 -0.21 9.95 18.66
CA HIS A 110 -1.17 9.89 19.77
C HIS A 110 -2.06 11.13 19.85
N HIS A 111 -1.48 12.31 19.65
CA HIS A 111 -2.22 13.57 19.53
C HIS A 111 -1.69 14.32 18.32
N VAL A 112 -2.54 14.53 17.32
CA VAL A 112 -2.22 15.37 16.16
C VAL A 112 -2.54 16.84 16.47
N ASP A 113 -1.71 17.75 15.98
CA ASP A 113 -1.90 19.19 16.18
C ASP A 113 -3.18 19.75 15.53
N ASN A 114 -3.67 19.08 14.49
CA ASN A 114 -4.87 19.46 13.75
C ASN A 114 -5.79 18.26 13.46
N PRO A 115 -6.64 17.85 14.43
CA PRO A 115 -7.53 16.69 14.26
C PRO A 115 -8.59 16.92 13.18
N THR A 116 -9.12 18.14 13.06
CA THR A 116 -10.07 18.50 11.99
C THR A 116 -9.46 18.35 10.58
N GLY A 117 -8.18 18.72 10.42
CA GLY A 117 -7.44 18.51 9.18
C GLY A 117 -7.22 17.03 8.87
N ALA A 118 -6.90 16.24 9.90
CA ALA A 118 -6.74 14.79 9.77
C ALA A 118 -8.06 14.11 9.36
N GLU A 119 -9.18 14.51 9.94
CA GLU A 119 -10.51 14.00 9.60
C GLU A 119 -10.85 14.28 8.12
N ALA A 120 -10.67 15.53 7.69
CA ALA A 120 -10.91 15.91 6.29
C ALA A 120 -10.00 15.14 5.31
N PHE A 121 -8.75 14.86 5.72
CA PHE A 121 -7.82 14.06 4.94
C PHE A 121 -8.26 12.59 4.84
N VAL A 122 -8.67 11.97 5.95
CA VAL A 122 -9.19 10.59 5.99
C VAL A 122 -10.43 10.47 5.11
N GLU A 123 -11.37 11.42 5.20
CA GLU A 123 -12.58 11.42 4.39
C GLU A 123 -12.27 11.47 2.88
N GLU A 124 -11.39 12.40 2.46
CA GLU A 124 -11.00 12.53 1.07
C GLU A 124 -10.21 11.30 0.57
N LEU A 125 -9.34 10.73 1.39
CA LEU A 125 -8.65 9.48 1.08
C LEU A 125 -9.64 8.35 0.83
N GLN A 126 -10.58 8.11 1.75
CA GLN A 126 -11.61 7.07 1.62
C GLN A 126 -12.48 7.29 0.38
N LYS A 127 -12.82 8.53 0.07
CA LYS A 127 -13.57 8.88 -1.15
C LYS A 127 -12.79 8.54 -2.42
N ARG A 128 -11.48 8.81 -2.46
CA ARG A 128 -10.61 8.45 -3.59
C ARG A 128 -10.41 6.95 -3.70
N GLN A 129 -10.24 6.24 -2.58
CA GLN A 129 -10.18 4.79 -2.55
C GLN A 129 -11.45 4.15 -3.11
N LYS A 130 -12.64 4.59 -2.67
CA LYS A 130 -13.93 4.10 -3.20
C LYS A 130 -14.05 4.33 -4.72
N THR A 131 -13.52 5.44 -5.21
CA THR A 131 -13.50 5.76 -6.65
C THR A 131 -12.51 4.90 -7.42
N ALA A 132 -11.30 4.71 -6.89
CA ALA A 132 -10.26 3.90 -7.51
C ALA A 132 -10.63 2.40 -7.52
N SER A 133 -11.24 1.91 -6.45
CA SER A 133 -11.75 0.53 -6.34
C SER A 133 -12.89 0.26 -7.32
N LYS A 134 -13.74 1.25 -7.63
CA LYS A 134 -14.77 1.12 -8.69
C LYS A 134 -14.19 0.90 -10.09
N HIS A 135 -12.96 1.34 -10.35
CA HIS A 135 -12.31 1.17 -11.65
C HIS A 135 -11.56 -0.17 -11.78
N ARG A 136 -11.30 -0.86 -10.66
CA ARG A 136 -10.90 -2.27 -10.65
C ARG A 136 -12.15 -3.13 -10.84
N LYS A 137 -12.49 -3.40 -12.10
CA LYS A 137 -13.36 -4.54 -12.43
C LYS A 137 -12.61 -5.82 -12.05
N PHE A 138 -12.81 -6.26 -10.80
CA PHE A 138 -12.38 -7.54 -10.20
C PHE A 138 -10.88 -7.71 -9.86
N PRO A 139 -10.52 -7.93 -8.57
CA PRO A 139 -9.21 -8.46 -8.19
C PRO A 139 -9.26 -10.00 -8.12
N SER A 140 -8.37 -10.65 -8.89
CA SER A 140 -7.55 -11.83 -8.59
C SER A 140 -8.15 -13.15 -8.06
N ILE A 141 -9.30 -13.17 -7.36
CA ILE A 141 -9.90 -14.41 -6.85
C ILE A 141 -10.32 -15.33 -8.00
N PHE A 142 -10.85 -14.77 -9.10
CA PHE A 142 -11.19 -15.57 -10.27
C PHE A 142 -9.98 -16.24 -10.93
N ASP A 143 -8.78 -15.64 -10.90
CA ASP A 143 -7.59 -16.28 -11.48
C ASP A 143 -7.22 -17.57 -10.75
N HIS A 144 -7.33 -17.59 -9.41
CA HIS A 144 -7.09 -18.81 -8.66
C HIS A 144 -8.17 -19.87 -8.99
N TRP A 145 -9.44 -19.48 -9.11
CA TRP A 145 -10.51 -20.41 -9.44
C TRP A 145 -10.37 -20.95 -10.86
N ILE A 146 -9.94 -20.13 -11.82
CA ILE A 146 -9.70 -20.53 -13.22
C ILE A 146 -8.59 -21.60 -13.27
N ALA A 147 -7.50 -21.43 -12.52
CA ALA A 147 -6.45 -22.44 -12.43
C ALA A 147 -6.99 -23.79 -11.93
N TRP A 148 -7.84 -23.78 -10.89
CA TRP A 148 -8.49 -25.00 -10.39
C TRP A 148 -9.47 -25.61 -11.39
N PHE A 149 -10.26 -24.80 -12.12
CA PHE A 149 -11.17 -25.29 -13.16
C PHE A 149 -10.42 -25.92 -14.33
N VAL A 150 -9.31 -25.33 -14.77
CA VAL A 150 -8.46 -25.89 -15.83
C VAL A 150 -7.81 -27.19 -15.37
N ALA A 151 -7.26 -27.24 -14.16
CA ALA A 151 -6.66 -28.45 -13.60
C ALA A 151 -7.70 -29.58 -13.49
N ALA A 152 -8.91 -29.29 -12.99
CA ALA A 152 -10.00 -30.25 -12.90
C ALA A 152 -10.44 -30.75 -14.29
N ALA A 153 -10.57 -29.86 -15.27
CA ALA A 153 -10.92 -30.23 -16.63
C ALA A 153 -9.88 -31.16 -17.26
N VAL A 154 -8.58 -30.92 -17.06
CA VAL A 154 -7.50 -31.79 -17.55
C VAL A 154 -7.53 -33.16 -16.86
N LEU A 155 -7.73 -33.18 -15.54
CA LEU A 155 -7.84 -34.42 -14.75
C LEU A 155 -9.02 -35.29 -15.20
N ILE A 156 -10.13 -34.69 -15.64
CA ILE A 156 -11.31 -35.41 -16.13
C ILE A 156 -11.15 -35.79 -17.62
N ALA A 157 -10.59 -34.91 -18.46
CA ALA A 157 -10.47 -35.15 -19.89
C ALA A 157 -9.47 -36.28 -20.23
N LEU A 158 -8.34 -36.35 -19.51
CA LEU A 158 -7.32 -37.38 -19.72
C LEU A 158 -7.85 -38.83 -19.62
N PRO A 159 -8.55 -39.24 -18.54
CA PRO A 159 -9.09 -40.58 -18.43
C PRO A 159 -10.20 -40.85 -19.45
N VAL A 160 -11.04 -39.87 -19.78
CA VAL A 160 -12.08 -40.02 -20.81
C VAL A 160 -11.47 -40.29 -22.18
N VAL A 161 -10.45 -39.51 -22.57
CA VAL A 161 -9.72 -39.73 -23.83
C VAL A 161 -9.01 -41.08 -23.84
N PHE A 162 -8.43 -41.49 -22.71
CA PHE A 162 -7.75 -42.78 -22.58
C PHE A 162 -8.72 -43.95 -22.74
N ILE A 163 -9.89 -43.90 -22.08
CA ILE A 163 -10.94 -44.93 -22.18
C ILE A 163 -11.49 -45.01 -23.60
N CYS A 164 -11.78 -43.87 -24.25
CA CYS A 164 -12.24 -43.86 -25.64
C CYS A 164 -11.19 -44.41 -26.62
N ARG A 165 -9.90 -44.11 -26.43
CA ARG A 165 -8.81 -44.67 -27.26
C ARG A 165 -8.60 -46.17 -27.04
N TRP A 166 -8.88 -46.68 -25.84
CA TRP A 166 -8.74 -48.10 -25.54
C TRP A 166 -9.89 -48.91 -26.16
N GLN A 167 -11.13 -48.40 -26.08
CA GLN A 167 -12.30 -48.98 -26.74
C GLN A 167 -12.21 -48.97 -28.27
N ALA A 168 -11.54 -47.99 -28.87
CA ALA A 168 -11.35 -47.93 -30.32
C ALA A 168 -10.26 -48.89 -30.86
N LYS A 169 -9.48 -49.55 -29.99
CA LYS A 169 -8.43 -50.50 -30.35
C LYS A 169 -8.78 -51.96 -30.07
N ALA A 170 -9.86 -52.22 -29.31
CA ALA A 170 -10.43 -53.53 -29.07
C ALA A 170 -11.48 -53.87 -30.15
#